data_AF-A0A1Q3ERE4-F1
#
_entry.id   AF-A0A1Q3ERE4-F1
#
_cell.length_a   1.000
_cell.length_b   1.000
_cell.length_c   1.000
_cell.angle_alpha   90.00
_cell.angle_beta   90.00
_cell.angle_gamma   90.00
#
_symmetry.space_group_name_H-M   'P 1'
#
loop_
_entity.id
_entity.type
_entity.pdbx_description
1 polymer ?
#
loop_
_entity_poly.entity_id
_entity_poly.type
_entity_poly.pdbx_seq_one_letter_code
_entity_poly.pdbx_strand_id
1 'polypeptide(L)'
;MSDSEVDIVELRSKYVLKTVPFDARFPNQNQTRNCFQNYTDYFKCVKAKGEDFAPCQQFLQAYKALCPNGWTEKWDAQRESGTFPASLEP
;
A
#
# COMPACT_ATOMS: atom_id res chain seq x y z
N MET A 1 22.87 10.29 34.09
CA MET A 1 23.11 9.55 32.83
C MET A 1 22.30 8.27 32.90
N SER A 2 21.03 8.27 32.44
CA SER A 2 20.26 7.02 32.26
C SER A 2 18.83 7.20 31.72
N ASP A 3 18.16 8.36 31.86
CA ASP A 3 16.75 8.49 31.42
C ASP A 3 16.55 8.36 29.90
N SER A 4 17.47 8.89 29.10
CA SER A 4 17.37 8.83 27.62
C SER A 4 17.60 7.44 27.02
N GLU A 5 18.26 6.53 27.74
CA GLU A 5 18.47 5.15 27.26
C GLU A 5 17.24 4.27 27.50
N VAL A 6 16.50 4.51 28.60
CA VAL A 6 15.29 3.75 28.93
C VAL A 6 14.17 4.01 27.92
N ASP A 7 13.98 5.27 27.49
CA ASP A 7 12.98 5.64 26.48
C ASP A 7 13.26 5.00 25.10
N ILE A 8 14.53 4.88 24.71
CA ILE A 8 14.93 4.27 23.44
C ILE A 8 14.67 2.75 23.45
N VAL A 9 14.91 2.09 24.59
CA VAL A 9 14.67 0.65 24.74
C VAL A 9 13.16 0.36 24.71
N GLU A 10 12.35 1.21 25.32
CA GLU A 10 10.88 1.06 25.29
C GLU A 10 10.29 1.34 23.90
N LEU A 11 10.79 2.35 23.17
CA LEU A 11 10.42 2.57 21.77
C LEU A 11 10.79 1.36 20.90
N ARG A 12 12.00 0.81 21.04
CA ARG A 12 12.46 -0.36 20.28
C ARG A 12 11.60 -1.60 20.51
N SER A 13 10.98 -1.73 21.68
CA SER A 13 10.08 -2.86 21.99
C SER A 13 8.65 -2.69 21.44
N LYS A 14 8.21 -1.47 21.09
CA LYS A 14 6.83 -1.19 20.66
C LYS A 14 6.62 -1.29 19.14
N TYR A 15 7.66 -1.06 18.33
CA TYR A 15 7.54 -1.07 16.87
C TYR A 15 7.97 -2.43 16.29
N VAL A 16 6.98 -3.23 15.85
CA VAL A 16 7.25 -4.40 15.02
C VAL A 16 7.42 -3.94 13.58
N LEU A 17 8.67 -3.98 13.09
CA LEU A 17 8.97 -3.68 11.69
C LEU A 17 8.36 -4.76 10.80
N LYS A 18 7.32 -4.38 10.05
CA LYS A 18 6.65 -5.24 9.07
C LYS A 18 6.50 -4.49 7.76
N THR A 19 6.66 -5.20 6.66
CA THR A 19 6.43 -4.70 5.30
C THR A 19 5.70 -5.76 4.48
N VAL A 20 5.45 -5.46 3.21
CA VAL A 20 4.84 -6.39 2.26
C VAL A 20 5.65 -7.68 2.11
N PRO A 21 5.01 -8.85 2.06
CA PRO A 21 5.70 -10.10 1.75
C PRO A 21 6.08 -10.17 0.26
N PHE A 22 6.93 -11.12 -0.08
CA PHE A 22 7.22 -11.46 -1.47
C PHE A 22 5.96 -11.95 -2.20
N ASP A 23 5.66 -11.36 -3.36
CA ASP A 23 4.57 -11.78 -4.25
C ASP A 23 5.14 -12.58 -5.42
N ALA A 24 4.85 -13.89 -5.45
CA ALA A 24 5.32 -14.80 -6.48
C ALA A 24 4.81 -14.47 -7.91
N ARG A 25 3.76 -13.63 -8.05
CA ARG A 25 3.30 -13.13 -9.35
C ARG A 25 4.25 -12.11 -9.96
N PHE A 26 5.07 -11.46 -9.14
CA PHE A 26 6.03 -10.43 -9.54
C PHE A 26 7.45 -10.79 -9.07
N PRO A 27 8.05 -11.89 -9.54
CA PRO A 27 9.33 -12.39 -9.01
C PRO A 27 10.55 -11.60 -9.50
N ASN A 28 10.39 -10.80 -10.56
CA ASN A 28 11.49 -10.07 -11.19
C ASN A 28 11.80 -8.76 -10.45
N GLN A 29 13.00 -8.21 -10.66
CA GLN A 29 13.43 -6.96 -10.01
C GLN A 29 12.51 -5.76 -10.33
N ASN A 30 11.87 -5.73 -11.50
CA ASN A 30 10.94 -4.66 -11.85
C ASN A 30 9.57 -4.85 -11.14
N GLN A 31 9.35 -4.07 -10.07
CA GLN A 31 8.14 -4.11 -9.24
C GLN A 31 7.06 -3.11 -9.68
N THR A 32 7.22 -2.44 -10.83
CA THR A 32 6.24 -1.45 -11.35
C THR A 32 4.84 -2.04 -11.48
N ARG A 33 4.74 -3.28 -11.97
CA ARG A 33 3.45 -3.98 -12.11
C ARG A 33 2.86 -4.38 -10.76
N ASN A 34 3.69 -4.76 -9.79
CA ASN A 34 3.25 -5.08 -8.43
C ASN A 34 2.61 -3.86 -7.77
N CYS A 35 3.29 -2.71 -7.83
CA CYS A 35 2.76 -1.43 -7.33
C CYS A 35 1.41 -1.09 -8.00
N PHE A 36 1.36 -1.04 -9.34
CA PHE A 36 0.16 -0.65 -10.06
C PHE A 36 -1.02 -1.61 -9.80
N GLN A 37 -0.77 -2.92 -9.76
CA GLN A 37 -1.80 -3.92 -9.54
C GLN A 37 -2.40 -3.79 -8.13
N ASN A 38 -1.58 -3.64 -7.08
CA ASN A 38 -2.09 -3.44 -5.72
C ASN A 38 -2.90 -2.15 -5.59
N TYR A 39 -2.50 -1.08 -6.28
CA TYR A 39 -3.27 0.16 -6.32
C TYR A 39 -4.65 -0.08 -6.95
N THR A 40 -4.72 -0.73 -8.12
CA THR A 40 -6.01 -1.03 -8.76
C THR A 40 -6.87 -1.99 -7.94
N ASP A 41 -6.26 -3.01 -7.34
CA ASP A 41 -6.95 -4.04 -6.56
C ASP A 41 -7.58 -3.45 -5.29
N TYR A 42 -6.90 -2.50 -4.63
CA TYR A 42 -7.47 -1.79 -3.49
C TYR A 42 -8.80 -1.13 -3.86
N PHE A 43 -8.83 -0.36 -4.95
CA PHE A 43 -10.04 0.39 -5.31
C PHE A 43 -11.14 -0.48 -5.93
N LYS A 44 -10.79 -1.57 -6.62
CA LYS A 44 -11.76 -2.60 -6.99
C LYS A 44 -12.40 -3.25 -5.77
N CYS A 45 -11.57 -3.60 -4.78
CA CYS A 45 -12.02 -4.21 -3.53
C CYS A 45 -12.94 -3.27 -2.76
N VAL A 46 -12.56 -2.00 -2.60
CA VAL A 46 -13.38 -0.96 -1.96
C VAL A 46 -14.71 -0.79 -2.70
N LYS A 47 -14.71 -0.73 -4.03
CA LYS A 47 -15.96 -0.61 -4.81
C LYS A 47 -16.87 -1.83 -4.68
N ALA A 48 -16.30 -3.03 -4.59
CA ALA A 48 -17.05 -4.29 -4.51
C ALA A 48 -17.59 -4.62 -3.11
N LYS A 49 -16.82 -4.28 -2.06
CA LYS A 49 -17.05 -4.75 -0.68
C LYS A 49 -17.16 -3.64 0.36
N GLY A 50 -16.82 -2.39 0.01
CA GLY A 50 -16.72 -1.26 0.93
C GLY A 50 -15.33 -1.11 1.56
N GLU A 51 -15.06 0.08 2.12
CA GLU A 51 -13.77 0.44 2.73
C GLU A 51 -13.47 -0.35 4.01
N ASP A 52 -14.51 -0.75 4.75
CA ASP A 52 -14.39 -1.48 6.02
C ASP A 52 -14.01 -2.95 5.86
N PHE A 53 -13.94 -3.46 4.62
CA PHE A 53 -13.60 -4.85 4.38
C PHE A 53 -12.09 -5.06 4.64
N ALA A 54 -11.78 -5.71 5.77
CA ALA A 54 -10.42 -5.91 6.25
C ALA A 54 -9.42 -6.46 5.19
N PRO A 55 -9.80 -7.38 4.28
CA PRO A 55 -8.91 -7.82 3.21
C PRO A 55 -8.49 -6.73 2.22
N CYS A 56 -9.29 -5.69 2.00
CA CYS A 56 -8.87 -4.56 1.15
C CYS A 56 -7.67 -3.82 1.74
N GLN A 57 -7.53 -3.80 3.08
CA GLN A 57 -6.42 -3.12 3.74
C GLN A 57 -5.05 -3.72 3.39
N GLN A 58 -5.00 -5.00 2.98
CA GLN A 58 -3.77 -5.60 2.50
C GLN A 58 -3.25 -4.90 1.24
N PHE A 59 -4.13 -4.59 0.29
CA PHE A 59 -3.77 -3.87 -0.93
C PHE A 59 -3.37 -2.43 -0.63
N LEU A 60 -4.05 -1.78 0.33
CA LEU A 60 -3.70 -0.43 0.80
C LEU A 60 -2.29 -0.36 1.36
N GLN A 61 -1.95 -1.29 2.26
CA GLN A 61 -0.60 -1.39 2.82
C GLN A 61 0.41 -1.70 1.71
N ALA A 62 0.04 -2.53 0.74
CA ALA A 62 0.95 -2.95 -0.31
C ALA A 62 1.32 -1.85 -1.29
N TYR A 63 0.34 -1.13 -1.85
CA TYR A 63 0.67 -0.05 -2.78
C TYR A 63 1.36 1.12 -2.06
N LYS A 64 1.02 1.42 -0.80
CA LYS A 64 1.72 2.46 -0.02
C LYS A 64 3.18 2.12 0.27
N ALA A 65 3.51 0.84 0.42
CA ALA A 65 4.89 0.39 0.64
C ALA A 65 5.70 0.31 -0.67
N LEU A 66 5.06 -0.04 -1.78
CA LEU A 66 5.74 -0.32 -3.06
C LEU A 66 5.79 0.88 -4.01
N CYS A 67 4.78 1.73 -4.01
CA CYS A 67 4.62 2.79 -5.00
C CYS A 67 5.32 4.09 -4.59
N PRO A 68 5.95 4.81 -5.53
CA PRO A 68 6.35 6.19 -5.30
C PRO A 68 5.11 7.09 -5.09
N ASN A 69 5.16 8.01 -4.12
CA ASN A 69 4.04 8.91 -3.82
C ASN A 69 3.59 9.73 -5.04
N GLY A 70 4.52 10.23 -5.85
CA GLY A 70 4.18 11.00 -7.05
C GLY A 70 3.42 10.19 -8.12
N TRP A 71 3.51 8.85 -8.10
CA TRP A 71 2.70 8.01 -8.97
C TRP A 71 1.28 7.87 -8.43
N THR A 72 1.13 7.59 -7.12
CA THR A 72 -0.18 7.46 -6.50
C THR A 72 -0.95 8.76 -6.57
N GLU A 73 -0.33 9.91 -6.26
CA GLU A 73 -0.96 11.23 -6.37
C GLU A 73 -1.47 11.52 -7.79
N LYS A 74 -0.67 11.17 -8.81
CA LYS A 74 -1.08 11.32 -10.21
C LYS A 74 -2.27 10.42 -10.54
N TRP A 75 -2.25 9.17 -10.08
CA TRP A 75 -3.36 8.25 -10.31
C TRP A 75 -4.61 8.64 -9.51
N ASP A 76 -4.47 9.25 -8.33
CA ASP A 76 -5.56 9.79 -7.53
C ASP A 76 -6.26 10.90 -8.32
N ALA A 77 -5.50 11.89 -8.81
CA ALA A 77 -6.04 12.96 -9.66
C ALA A 77 -6.69 12.44 -10.96
N GLN A 78 -6.12 11.40 -11.58
CA GLN A 78 -6.73 10.76 -12.75
C GLN A 78 -8.07 10.09 -12.44
N ARG A 79 -8.24 9.52 -11.25
CA ARG A 79 -9.51 8.88 -10.87
C ARG A 79 -10.56 9.89 -10.47
N GLU A 80 -10.19 10.93 -9.73
CA GLU A 80 -11.08 12.05 -9.40
C GLU A 80 -11.57 12.77 -10.67
N SER A 81 -10.71 12.91 -11.69
CA SER A 81 -11.10 13.47 -13.00
C SER A 81 -11.79 12.48 -13.94
N GLY A 82 -11.94 11.20 -13.58
CA GLY A 82 -12.53 10.17 -14.43
C GLY A 82 -11.70 9.79 -15.66
N THR A 83 -10.41 10.15 -15.70
CA THR A 83 -9.47 9.89 -16.81
C THR A 83 -8.53 8.71 -16.57
N PHE A 84 -8.75 7.95 -15.48
CA PHE A 84 -7.90 6.83 -15.11
C PHE A 84 -7.98 5.69 -16.14
N PRO A 85 -6.85 5.18 -16.64
CA PRO A 85 -6.82 4.29 -17.81
C PRO A 85 -7.24 2.84 -17.52
N ALA A 86 -7.28 2.41 -16.26
CA ALA A 86 -7.64 1.04 -15.90
C ALA A 86 -9.07 0.94 -15.35
N SER A 87 -9.77 -0.14 -15.69
CA SER A 87 -11.09 -0.42 -15.13
C SER A 87 -10.98 -0.73 -13.64
N LEU A 88 -11.80 -0.03 -12.85
CA LEU A 88 -11.99 -0.26 -11.41
C LEU A 88 -13.33 -0.95 -11.12
N GLU A 89 -14.02 -1.43 -12.16
CA GLU A 89 -15.18 -2.29 -11.97
C GLU A 89 -14.75 -3.63 -11.36
N PRO A 90 -15.54 -4.20 -10.42
CA PRO A 90 -15.30 -5.51 -9.82
C PRO A 90 -15.24 -6.66 -10.84
#